data_AF-A0A447N8L7-F1
#
_entry.id   AF-A0A447N8L7-F1
#
_cell.length_a   1.000
_cell.length_b   1.000
_cell.length_c   1.000
_cell.angle_alpha   90.00
_cell.angle_beta   90.00
_cell.angle_gamma   90.00
#
_symmetry.space_group_name_H-M   'P 1'
#
loop_
_entity.id
_entity.type
_entity.pdbx_description
1 polymer ?
#
loop_
_entity_poly.entity_id
_entity_poly.type
_entity_poly.pdbx_seq_one_letter_code
_entity_poly.pdbx_strand_id
1 'polypeptide(L)'
;MKEITVTEPAFVTRFSCSGSACRDHCCKGWKITLDKTTVKKYLASKDATIRTIAQEHIILLKKNNSHWGEIKLPSALGNCPYLDEERLCRVQKTLGAKALSHTCSSFPRAHHTYKNEVRNSLSLACPEVTSRILNDPDAMALGEKTIIQQTFNTAPLFPAQQKLLNLFCLSLINHANSSTEAALYALIKFVMYTQKFAKIDDAALGELEQVYAALLEQLQTGVLAQELMNIAPDSKVKTSLVLQMQDYFRSLPLSRGSVILDHYIQCLLRVLTAEEGVSMEQKVSDIESSLARCLQADEQQKNWAFRNLILYKIWGK
;
A
#
# COMPACT_ATOMS: atom_id res chain seq x y z
N MET A 1 15.63 -22.23 22.67
CA MET A 1 15.92 -20.99 21.92
C MET A 1 15.69 -21.28 20.44
N LYS A 2 14.88 -20.47 19.77
CA LYS A 2 14.54 -20.56 18.35
C LYS A 2 14.90 -19.25 17.67
N GLU A 3 15.48 -19.36 16.48
CA GLU A 3 15.81 -18.23 15.63
C GLU A 3 14.59 -17.84 14.79
N ILE A 4 14.28 -16.55 14.78
CA ILE A 4 13.23 -15.97 13.94
C ILE A 4 13.86 -14.92 13.05
N THR A 5 13.69 -15.08 11.75
CA THR A 5 14.14 -14.11 10.76
C THR A 5 13.15 -12.95 10.68
N VAL A 6 13.63 -11.72 10.83
CA VAL A 6 12.81 -10.52 10.63
C VAL A 6 13.29 -9.81 9.38
N THR A 7 12.41 -9.65 8.40
CA THR A 7 12.72 -8.99 7.12
C THR A 7 11.86 -7.74 6.94
N GLU A 8 12.47 -6.64 6.52
CA GLU A 8 11.78 -5.37 6.32
C GLU A 8 12.44 -4.49 5.26
N PRO A 9 11.69 -3.76 4.43
CA PRO A 9 12.24 -2.72 3.57
C PRO A 9 12.90 -1.60 4.40
N ALA A 10 13.97 -1.01 3.89
CA ALA A 10 14.74 0.03 4.56
C ALA A 10 13.87 1.18 5.07
N PHE A 11 12.88 1.61 4.28
CA PHE A 11 11.99 2.71 4.67
C PHE A 11 11.15 2.41 5.93
N VAL A 12 10.91 1.14 6.26
CA VAL A 12 10.13 0.74 7.45
C VAL A 12 10.85 1.15 8.72
N THR A 13 12.17 0.97 8.78
CA THR A 13 12.99 1.35 9.93
C THR A 13 13.14 2.86 10.07
N ARG A 14 13.08 3.59 8.96
CA ARG A 14 13.25 5.05 8.88
C ARG A 14 11.95 5.82 9.10
N PHE A 15 10.81 5.13 9.21
CA PHE A 15 9.51 5.78 9.34
C PHE A 15 9.35 6.51 10.67
N SER A 16 9.01 7.79 10.57
CA SER A 16 8.55 8.62 11.68
C SER A 16 7.27 9.36 11.27
N CYS A 17 6.34 9.48 12.21
CA CYS A 17 5.10 10.23 11.97
C CYS A 17 5.41 11.73 11.85
N SER A 18 4.89 12.40 10.82
CA SER A 18 5.02 13.85 10.63
C SER A 18 4.09 14.67 11.53
N GLY A 19 3.29 14.03 12.38
CA GLY A 19 2.44 14.68 13.38
C GLY A 19 1.50 15.71 12.76
N SER A 20 1.54 16.95 13.27
CA SER A 20 0.70 18.06 12.82
C SER A 20 0.97 18.49 11.38
N ALA A 21 2.12 18.15 10.81
CA ALA A 21 2.44 18.42 9.40
C ALA A 21 1.83 17.38 8.43
N CYS A 22 1.19 16.33 8.94
CA CYS A 22 0.60 15.30 8.11
C CYS A 22 -0.55 15.84 7.26
N ARG A 23 -0.38 15.78 5.93
CA ARG A 23 -1.37 16.26 4.94
C ARG A 23 -2.70 15.49 4.98
N ASP A 24 -2.66 14.27 5.48
CA ASP A 24 -3.82 13.39 5.59
C ASP A 24 -3.67 12.52 6.85
N HIS A 25 -4.22 12.98 7.98
CA HIS A 25 -4.02 12.35 9.29
C HIS A 25 -4.80 11.03 9.43
N CYS A 26 -4.31 10.13 10.29
CA CYS A 26 -4.94 8.83 10.51
C CYS A 26 -6.25 8.90 11.31
N CYS A 27 -6.51 9.99 12.03
CA CYS A 27 -7.70 10.15 12.86
C CYS A 27 -8.97 10.55 12.08
N LYS A 28 -9.27 9.93 10.92
CA LYS A 28 -10.52 10.16 10.17
C LYS A 28 -10.84 9.05 9.16
N GLY A 29 -12.12 8.86 8.86
CA GLY A 29 -12.54 8.17 7.64
C GLY A 29 -12.33 6.64 7.60
N TRP A 30 -12.14 6.00 8.76
CA TRP A 30 -12.05 4.54 8.88
C TRP A 30 -12.42 4.08 10.28
N LYS A 31 -12.58 2.77 10.42
CA LYS A 31 -13.00 2.10 11.64
C LYS A 31 -11.89 2.04 12.69
N ILE A 32 -12.06 2.74 13.81
CA ILE A 32 -11.11 2.71 14.93
C ILE A 32 -11.65 1.83 16.06
N THR A 33 -11.21 0.58 16.11
CA THR A 33 -11.54 -0.36 17.18
C THR A 33 -10.70 -0.14 18.43
N LEU A 34 -11.28 -0.48 19.58
CA LEU A 34 -10.68 -0.34 20.90
C LEU A 34 -10.75 -1.68 21.64
N ASP A 35 -9.64 -2.06 22.26
CA ASP A 35 -9.61 -3.18 23.19
C ASP A 35 -10.27 -2.81 24.53
N LYS A 36 -10.62 -3.83 25.31
CA LYS A 36 -11.35 -3.68 26.59
C LYS A 36 -10.57 -2.83 27.60
N THR A 37 -9.25 -2.93 27.61
CA THR A 37 -8.42 -2.17 28.56
C THR A 37 -8.39 -0.69 28.18
N THR A 38 -8.29 -0.38 26.90
CA THR A 38 -8.31 0.99 26.39
C THR A 38 -9.67 1.66 26.60
N VAL A 39 -10.78 0.96 26.34
CA VAL A 39 -12.13 1.50 26.63
C VAL A 39 -12.27 1.87 28.11
N LYS A 40 -11.88 0.97 29.02
CA LYS A 40 -11.91 1.25 30.46
C LYS A 40 -11.02 2.43 30.83
N LYS A 41 -9.81 2.49 30.26
CA LYS A 41 -8.84 3.57 30.49
C LYS A 41 -9.42 4.93 30.09
N TYR A 42 -10.08 5.03 28.94
CA TYR A 42 -10.67 6.29 28.47
C TYR A 42 -11.87 6.71 29.31
N LEU A 43 -12.78 5.77 29.63
CA LEU A 43 -13.96 6.04 30.48
C LEU A 43 -13.59 6.43 31.92
N ALA A 44 -12.47 5.93 32.44
CA ALA A 44 -11.95 6.26 33.76
C ALA A 44 -10.83 7.32 33.75
N SER A 45 -10.63 8.00 32.62
CA SER A 45 -9.56 9.00 32.48
C SER A 45 -9.75 10.14 33.49
N LYS A 46 -8.64 10.62 34.09
CA LYS A 46 -8.66 11.83 34.94
C LYS A 46 -8.89 13.09 34.11
N ASP A 47 -8.43 13.12 32.87
CA ASP A 47 -8.71 14.19 31.92
C ASP A 47 -10.21 14.19 31.56
N ALA A 48 -10.88 15.30 31.89
CA ALA A 48 -12.33 15.43 31.73
C ALA A 48 -12.76 15.35 30.27
N THR A 49 -12.03 15.99 29.36
CA THR A 49 -12.35 16.00 27.93
C THR A 49 -12.26 14.59 27.35
N ILE A 50 -11.19 13.84 27.65
CA ILE A 50 -11.04 12.46 27.18
C ILE A 50 -12.17 11.58 27.71
N ARG A 51 -12.52 11.74 28.99
CA ARG A 51 -13.60 10.97 29.62
C ARG A 51 -14.97 11.27 29.01
N THR A 52 -15.29 12.54 28.77
CA THR A 52 -16.54 12.96 28.13
C THR A 52 -16.64 12.41 26.72
N ILE A 53 -15.57 12.55 25.91
CA ILE A 53 -15.54 11.95 24.57
C ILE A 53 -15.74 10.43 24.63
N ALA A 54 -15.12 9.76 25.60
CA ALA A 54 -15.28 8.31 25.77
C ALA A 54 -16.74 7.91 26.04
N GLN A 55 -17.46 8.67 26.87
CA GLN A 55 -18.85 8.41 27.23
C GLN A 55 -19.80 8.66 26.05
N GLU A 56 -19.55 9.69 25.25
CA GLU A 56 -20.44 10.11 24.17
C GLU A 56 -20.15 9.41 22.83
N HIS A 57 -18.89 9.08 22.58
CA HIS A 57 -18.40 8.65 21.26
C HIS A 57 -17.77 7.26 21.22
N ILE A 58 -17.82 6.45 22.28
CA ILE A 58 -17.44 5.03 22.20
C ILE A 58 -18.69 4.16 22.15
N ILE A 59 -18.82 3.40 21.07
CA ILE A 59 -19.83 2.34 20.95
C ILE A 59 -19.25 1.06 21.54
N LEU A 60 -19.94 0.45 22.50
CA LEU A 60 -19.56 -0.84 23.06
C LEU A 60 -20.05 -1.98 22.19
N LEU A 61 -19.12 -2.71 21.57
CA LEU A 61 -19.41 -3.88 20.74
C LEU A 61 -19.38 -5.19 21.53
N LYS A 62 -18.47 -5.27 22.53
CA LYS A 62 -18.25 -6.43 23.40
C LYS A 62 -18.03 -7.77 22.67
N LYS A 63 -17.47 -7.76 21.45
CA LYS A 63 -17.25 -8.99 20.68
C LYS A 63 -16.17 -9.88 21.31
N ASN A 64 -15.05 -9.28 21.73
CA ASN A 64 -13.99 -9.92 22.50
C ASN A 64 -13.09 -8.86 23.16
N ASN A 65 -12.05 -9.27 23.88
CA ASN A 65 -11.16 -8.33 24.58
C ASN A 65 -10.39 -7.39 23.64
N SER A 66 -10.07 -7.81 22.42
CA SER A 66 -9.36 -6.99 21.43
C SER A 66 -10.30 -6.09 20.61
N HIS A 67 -11.59 -6.44 20.53
CA HIS A 67 -12.65 -5.72 19.84
C HIS A 67 -13.82 -5.45 20.79
N TRP A 68 -13.57 -4.64 21.81
CA TRP A 68 -14.54 -4.35 22.86
C TRP A 68 -15.38 -3.11 22.55
N GLY A 69 -14.76 -2.09 21.97
CA GLY A 69 -15.44 -0.87 21.57
C GLY A 69 -14.95 -0.35 20.22
N GLU A 70 -15.60 0.71 19.78
CA GLU A 70 -15.31 1.40 18.53
C GLU A 70 -15.58 2.89 18.70
N ILE A 71 -14.73 3.73 18.13
CA ILE A 71 -14.95 5.19 18.12
C ILE A 71 -16.02 5.52 17.08
N LYS A 72 -17.12 6.14 17.53
CA LYS A 72 -18.16 6.70 16.68
C LYS A 72 -17.67 7.99 16.04
N LEU A 73 -17.39 7.93 14.74
CA LEU A 73 -17.11 9.12 13.95
C LEU A 73 -18.42 9.89 13.64
N PRO A 74 -18.37 11.23 13.48
CA PRO A 74 -19.54 12.03 13.12
C PRO A 74 -20.16 11.65 11.76
N SER A 75 -19.32 11.18 10.83
CA SER A 75 -19.73 10.66 9.52
C SER A 75 -18.69 9.68 9.01
N ALA A 76 -18.97 8.99 7.89
CA ALA A 76 -18.04 8.05 7.26
C ALA A 76 -16.67 8.67 6.91
N LEU A 77 -16.60 9.99 6.73
CA LEU A 77 -15.38 10.75 6.43
C LEU A 77 -14.98 11.70 7.57
N GLY A 78 -15.73 11.68 8.67
CA GLY A 78 -15.54 12.57 9.81
C GLY A 78 -14.26 12.29 10.59
N ASN A 79 -13.84 13.29 11.35
CA ASN A 79 -12.69 13.19 12.22
C ASN A 79 -13.02 12.39 13.48
N CYS A 80 -12.01 11.70 14.00
CA CYS A 80 -12.04 11.14 15.34
C CYS A 80 -12.28 12.27 16.35
N PRO A 81 -13.22 12.13 17.30
CA PRO A 81 -13.47 13.15 18.32
C PRO A 81 -12.26 13.50 19.20
N TYR A 82 -11.23 12.64 19.23
CA TYR A 82 -9.98 12.93 19.92
C TYR A 82 -8.97 13.74 19.09
N LEU A 83 -9.25 14.08 17.84
CA LEU A 83 -8.41 14.98 17.06
C LEU A 83 -8.57 16.41 17.56
N ASP A 84 -7.47 17.08 17.88
CA ASP A 84 -7.47 18.48 18.28
C ASP A 84 -7.27 19.44 17.09
N GLU A 85 -7.33 20.74 17.37
CA GLU A 85 -7.20 21.82 16.38
C GLU A 85 -5.80 21.87 15.74
N GLU A 86 -4.78 21.38 16.44
CA GLU A 86 -3.40 21.23 15.92
C GLU A 86 -3.24 19.98 15.03
N ARG A 87 -4.33 19.25 14.78
CA ARG A 87 -4.37 17.97 14.05
C ARG A 87 -3.58 16.86 14.73
N LEU A 88 -3.53 16.88 16.06
CA LEU A 88 -2.90 15.87 16.89
C LEU A 88 -3.94 15.07 17.68
N CYS A 89 -3.58 13.84 18.06
CA CYS A 89 -4.45 13.02 18.91
C CYS A 89 -4.34 13.48 20.36
N ARG A 90 -5.43 13.99 20.93
CA ARG A 90 -5.53 14.44 22.32
C ARG A 90 -5.15 13.36 23.33
N VAL A 91 -5.54 12.10 23.08
CA VAL A 91 -5.14 10.98 23.95
C VAL A 91 -3.62 10.85 24.02
N GLN A 92 -2.95 10.86 22.87
CA GLN A 92 -1.50 10.75 22.84
C GLN A 92 -0.82 11.98 23.45
N LYS A 93 -1.33 13.18 23.14
CA LYS A 93 -0.81 14.45 23.65
C LYS A 93 -0.90 14.55 25.18
N THR A 94 -2.03 14.12 25.77
CA THR A 94 -2.28 14.24 27.22
C THR A 94 -1.84 13.03 28.03
N LEU A 95 -2.11 11.81 27.55
CA LEU A 95 -1.88 10.56 28.31
C LEU A 95 -0.65 9.77 27.83
N GLY A 96 0.01 10.23 26.76
CA GLY A 96 1.19 9.60 26.18
C GLY A 96 0.88 8.46 25.22
N ALA A 97 1.88 8.03 24.45
CA ALA A 97 1.73 7.01 23.41
C ALA A 97 1.25 5.64 23.94
N LYS A 98 1.58 5.29 25.19
CA LYS A 98 1.12 4.04 25.85
C LYS A 98 -0.37 4.04 26.20
N ALA A 99 -1.05 5.19 26.09
CA ALA A 99 -2.49 5.28 26.30
C ALA A 99 -3.31 4.83 25.08
N LEU A 100 -2.71 4.88 23.88
CA LEU A 100 -3.36 4.53 22.63
C LEU A 100 -3.87 3.08 22.62
N SER A 101 -4.98 2.84 21.91
CA SER A 101 -5.43 1.49 21.59
C SER A 101 -4.44 0.78 20.68
N HIS A 102 -4.50 -0.55 20.63
CA HIS A 102 -3.71 -1.33 19.67
C HIS A 102 -3.87 -0.83 18.23
N THR A 103 -5.09 -0.47 17.82
CA THR A 103 -5.38 0.08 16.48
C THR A 103 -4.61 1.36 16.20
N CYS A 104 -4.61 2.31 17.15
CA CYS A 104 -3.94 3.60 16.97
C CYS A 104 -2.43 3.52 17.17
N SER A 105 -1.95 2.67 18.09
CA SER A 105 -0.51 2.53 18.37
C SER A 105 0.22 1.76 17.28
N SER A 106 -0.45 0.82 16.63
CA SER A 106 0.15 -0.01 15.58
C SER A 106 0.16 0.71 14.24
N PHE A 107 -0.90 1.44 13.87
CA PHE A 107 -0.94 2.14 12.58
C PHE A 107 0.25 3.13 12.41
N PRO A 108 0.93 3.15 11.25
CA PRO A 108 0.70 2.35 10.04
C PRO A 108 1.44 1.02 10.00
N ARG A 109 2.15 0.63 11.05
CA ARG A 109 2.92 -0.62 11.13
C ARG A 109 2.02 -1.84 11.06
N ALA A 110 2.46 -2.82 10.28
CA ALA A 110 1.88 -4.14 10.16
C ALA A 110 2.98 -5.20 10.23
N HIS A 111 2.62 -6.37 10.74
CA HIS A 111 3.52 -7.50 10.95
C HIS A 111 2.86 -8.75 10.34
N HIS A 112 3.50 -9.34 9.35
CA HIS A 112 3.12 -10.63 8.80
C HIS A 112 3.97 -11.70 9.46
N THR A 113 3.38 -12.40 10.42
CA THR A 113 4.07 -13.40 11.22
C THR A 113 3.87 -14.79 10.63
N TYR A 114 4.96 -15.51 10.46
CA TYR A 114 5.01 -16.93 10.10
C TYR A 114 5.81 -17.70 11.15
N LYS A 115 5.78 -19.03 11.10
CA LYS A 115 6.38 -19.90 12.12
C LYS A 115 7.81 -19.51 12.52
N ASN A 116 8.65 -19.24 11.52
CA ASN A 116 10.08 -18.99 11.68
C ASN A 116 10.49 -17.57 11.25
N GLU A 117 9.55 -16.71 10.86
CA GLU A 117 9.88 -15.39 10.32
C GLU A 117 8.79 -14.35 10.59
N VAL A 118 9.16 -13.07 10.55
CA VAL A 118 8.26 -11.93 10.63
C VAL A 118 8.62 -10.95 9.52
N ARG A 119 7.64 -10.54 8.71
CA ARG A 119 7.83 -9.47 7.73
C ARG A 119 7.17 -8.20 8.22
N ASN A 120 7.96 -7.14 8.37
CA ASN A 120 7.42 -5.84 8.77
C ASN A 120 7.07 -5.02 7.53
N SER A 121 5.95 -4.31 7.63
CA SER A 121 5.43 -3.46 6.57
C SER A 121 4.74 -2.24 7.18
N LEU A 122 4.45 -1.24 6.35
CA LEU A 122 3.71 -0.03 6.69
C LEU A 122 2.53 0.19 5.72
N SER A 123 1.35 0.49 6.23
CA SER A 123 0.17 0.76 5.40
C SER A 123 0.36 2.00 4.53
N LEU A 124 0.12 1.85 3.22
CA LEU A 124 0.08 2.95 2.24
C LEU A 124 -1.07 3.94 2.49
N ALA A 125 -1.98 3.64 3.42
CA ALA A 125 -2.98 4.59 3.89
C ALA A 125 -2.36 5.74 4.72
N CYS A 126 -1.06 5.67 5.07
CA CYS A 126 -0.33 6.78 5.64
C CYS A 126 0.40 7.54 4.51
N PRO A 127 0.13 8.85 4.30
CA PRO A 127 0.76 9.61 3.24
C PRO A 127 2.28 9.74 3.43
N GLU A 128 2.76 9.74 4.66
CA GLU A 128 4.20 9.76 4.98
C GLU A 128 4.89 8.47 4.53
N VAL A 129 4.22 7.33 4.67
CA VAL A 129 4.72 6.03 4.18
C VAL A 129 4.81 6.04 2.66
N THR A 130 3.72 6.43 2.00
CA THR A 130 3.68 6.52 0.53
C THR A 130 4.72 7.51 0.02
N SER A 131 4.88 8.66 0.68
CA SER A 131 5.90 9.64 0.32
C SER A 131 7.31 9.05 0.40
N ARG A 132 7.63 8.23 1.41
CA ARG A 132 8.96 7.59 1.50
C ARG A 132 9.21 6.60 0.37
N ILE A 133 8.22 5.78 0.04
CA ILE A 133 8.34 4.81 -1.06
C ILE A 133 8.57 5.52 -2.40
N LEU A 134 7.86 6.63 -2.62
CA LEU A 134 7.94 7.43 -3.85
C LEU A 134 9.12 8.40 -3.89
N ASN A 135 9.75 8.72 -2.74
CA ASN A 135 10.80 9.74 -2.64
C ASN A 135 12.20 9.22 -2.21
N ASP A 136 12.37 7.94 -1.90
CA ASP A 136 13.67 7.31 -1.56
C ASP A 136 14.02 6.18 -2.55
N PRO A 137 15.09 6.30 -3.37
CA PRO A 137 15.46 5.29 -4.37
C PRO A 137 15.79 3.91 -3.75
N ASP A 138 16.25 3.92 -2.49
CA ASP A 138 16.63 2.73 -1.74
C ASP A 138 15.54 2.28 -0.77
N ALA A 139 14.33 2.86 -0.85
CA ALA A 139 13.21 2.53 0.05
C ALA A 139 13.01 1.01 0.17
N MET A 140 13.07 0.32 -0.97
CA MET A 140 12.79 -1.10 -1.11
C MET A 140 14.00 -2.03 -0.90
N ALA A 141 15.15 -1.51 -0.49
CA ALA A 141 16.26 -2.36 -0.06
C ALA A 141 15.81 -3.21 1.15
N LEU A 142 15.84 -4.53 1.03
CA LEU A 142 15.39 -5.45 2.08
C LEU A 142 16.52 -5.67 3.09
N GLY A 143 16.24 -5.38 4.35
CA GLY A 143 17.10 -5.73 5.48
C GLY A 143 16.60 -6.99 6.17
N GLU A 144 17.53 -7.80 6.66
CA GLU A 144 17.26 -9.00 7.44
C GLU A 144 17.98 -8.93 8.80
N LYS A 145 17.32 -9.38 9.85
CA LYS A 145 17.92 -9.56 11.18
C LYS A 145 17.34 -10.80 11.86
N THR A 146 18.14 -11.44 12.70
CA THR A 146 17.70 -12.60 13.49
C THR A 146 17.38 -12.17 14.91
N ILE A 147 16.23 -12.61 15.42
CA ILE A 147 15.88 -12.49 16.83
C ILE A 147 15.79 -13.88 17.45
N ILE A 148 16.16 -13.98 18.74
CA ILE A 148 16.11 -15.23 19.49
C ILE A 148 14.94 -15.19 20.46
N GLN A 149 14.08 -16.20 20.42
CA GLN A 149 12.97 -16.36 21.36
C GLN A 149 12.86 -17.81 21.87
N GLN A 150 12.00 -18.05 22.86
CA GLN A 150 11.91 -19.36 23.50
C GLN A 150 11.28 -20.42 22.59
N THR A 151 10.19 -20.05 21.90
CA THR A 151 9.39 -20.92 21.03
C THR A 151 9.26 -20.31 19.64
N PHE A 152 8.90 -21.10 18.64
CA PHE A 152 8.49 -20.54 17.34
C PHE A 152 7.20 -19.73 17.46
N ASN A 153 6.90 -18.93 16.44
CA ASN A 153 5.60 -18.26 16.34
C ASN A 153 4.50 -19.30 16.15
N THR A 154 3.29 -19.01 16.61
CA THR A 154 2.12 -19.90 16.46
C THR A 154 1.53 -19.89 15.05
N ALA A 155 2.05 -19.04 14.16
CA ALA A 155 1.60 -18.92 12.78
C ALA A 155 2.12 -20.07 11.89
N PRO A 156 1.47 -20.34 10.74
CA PRO A 156 1.93 -21.34 9.77
C PRO A 156 3.32 -21.02 9.21
N LEU A 157 3.99 -22.05 8.69
CA LEU A 157 5.24 -21.87 7.93
C LEU A 157 4.94 -21.14 6.62
N PHE A 158 5.82 -20.21 6.21
CA PHE A 158 5.75 -19.68 4.86
C PHE A 158 6.41 -20.66 3.88
N PRO A 159 5.69 -21.23 2.89
CA PRO A 159 6.22 -22.25 1.99
C PRO A 159 7.43 -21.75 1.20
N ALA A 160 8.47 -22.58 1.09
CA ALA A 160 9.70 -22.24 0.35
C ALA A 160 9.41 -21.92 -1.13
N GLN A 161 8.45 -22.63 -1.71
CA GLN A 161 8.05 -22.45 -3.10
C GLN A 161 7.44 -21.06 -3.34
N GLN A 162 6.61 -20.58 -2.40
CA GLN A 162 6.05 -19.24 -2.46
C GLN A 162 7.11 -18.16 -2.22
N LYS A 163 8.11 -18.43 -1.36
CA LYS A 163 9.25 -17.52 -1.19
C LYS A 163 10.03 -17.36 -2.48
N LEU A 164 10.37 -18.47 -3.14
CA LEU A 164 11.14 -18.44 -4.39
C LEU A 164 10.36 -17.75 -5.51
N LEU A 165 9.07 -18.05 -5.65
CA LEU A 165 8.20 -17.37 -6.61
C LEU A 165 8.17 -15.85 -6.37
N ASN A 166 8.03 -15.43 -5.12
CA ASN A 166 8.08 -14.00 -4.76
C ASN A 166 9.44 -13.38 -5.08
N LEU A 167 10.55 -14.10 -4.88
CA LEU A 167 11.88 -13.62 -5.23
C LEU A 167 12.04 -13.42 -6.74
N PHE A 168 11.54 -14.33 -7.58
CA PHE A 168 11.52 -14.13 -9.03
C PHE A 168 10.75 -12.86 -9.40
N CYS A 169 9.55 -12.67 -8.85
CA CYS A 169 8.72 -11.50 -9.09
C CYS A 169 9.41 -10.19 -8.67
N LEU A 170 10.01 -10.15 -7.49
CA LEU A 170 10.76 -8.98 -7.00
C LEU A 170 11.98 -8.70 -7.87
N SER A 171 12.70 -9.76 -8.25
CA SER A 171 13.91 -9.68 -9.06
C SER A 171 13.66 -9.09 -10.45
N LEU A 172 12.61 -9.55 -11.16
CA LEU A 172 12.23 -9.00 -12.46
C LEU A 172 12.01 -7.48 -12.42
N ILE A 173 11.34 -6.99 -11.37
CA ILE A 173 11.10 -5.55 -11.17
C ILE A 173 12.39 -4.82 -10.74
N ASN A 174 13.26 -5.48 -9.98
CA ASN A 174 14.49 -4.89 -9.48
C ASN A 174 15.58 -4.75 -10.54
N HIS A 175 15.61 -5.64 -11.53
CA HIS A 175 16.54 -5.60 -12.67
C HIS A 175 16.07 -4.70 -13.84
N ALA A 176 15.15 -3.77 -13.57
CA ALA A 176 14.77 -2.73 -14.51
C ALA A 176 15.91 -1.71 -14.70
N ASN A 177 16.93 -2.06 -15.49
CA ASN A 177 18.06 -1.14 -15.74
C ASN A 177 17.69 0.00 -16.71
N SER A 178 16.49 0.01 -17.31
CA SER A 178 16.11 1.04 -18.29
C SER A 178 14.61 1.33 -18.43
N SER A 179 13.69 0.38 -18.17
CA SER A 179 12.23 0.64 -18.21
C SER A 179 11.46 -0.17 -17.16
N THR A 180 10.75 0.54 -16.27
CA THR A 180 9.87 -0.08 -15.28
C THR A 180 8.65 -0.75 -15.93
N GLU A 181 8.18 -0.20 -17.05
CA GLU A 181 7.08 -0.74 -17.84
C GLU A 181 7.45 -2.08 -18.48
N ALA A 182 8.66 -2.19 -19.06
CA ALA A 182 9.16 -3.46 -19.59
C ALA A 182 9.32 -4.52 -18.48
N ALA A 183 9.76 -4.11 -17.29
CA ALA A 183 9.86 -5.01 -16.14
C ALA A 183 8.49 -5.47 -15.63
N LEU A 184 7.50 -4.56 -15.60
CA LEU A 184 6.11 -4.91 -15.29
C LEU A 184 5.52 -5.85 -16.35
N TYR A 185 5.84 -5.63 -17.63
CA TYR A 185 5.45 -6.53 -18.72
C TYR A 185 6.06 -7.93 -18.56
N ALA A 186 7.34 -8.01 -18.19
CA ALA A 186 8.02 -9.26 -17.84
C ALA A 186 7.29 -9.99 -16.70
N LEU A 187 6.97 -9.26 -15.62
CA LEU A 187 6.24 -9.79 -14.47
C LEU A 187 4.85 -10.31 -14.88
N ILE A 188 4.11 -9.58 -15.72
CA ILE A 188 2.80 -10.01 -16.22
C ILE A 188 2.95 -11.32 -17.00
N LYS A 189 3.89 -11.41 -17.94
CA LYS A 189 4.15 -12.66 -18.68
C LYS A 189 4.50 -13.82 -17.75
N PHE A 190 5.36 -13.57 -16.75
CA PHE A 190 5.75 -14.56 -15.77
C PHE A 190 4.55 -15.06 -14.96
N VAL A 191 3.75 -14.15 -14.41
CA VAL A 191 2.53 -14.51 -13.65
C VAL A 191 1.51 -15.22 -14.53
N MET A 192 1.30 -14.79 -15.78
CA MET A 192 0.42 -15.50 -16.71
C MET A 192 0.91 -16.93 -16.98
N TYR A 193 2.23 -17.14 -17.07
CA TYR A 193 2.77 -18.49 -17.22
C TYR A 193 2.52 -19.34 -15.96
N THR A 194 2.63 -18.74 -14.76
CA THR A 194 2.34 -19.46 -13.50
C THR A 194 0.91 -20.00 -13.43
N GLN A 195 -0.05 -19.36 -14.11
CA GLN A 195 -1.45 -19.78 -14.13
C GLN A 195 -1.68 -21.12 -14.86
N LYS A 196 -0.69 -21.63 -15.61
CA LYS A 196 -0.74 -22.97 -16.21
C LYS A 196 -0.68 -24.09 -15.18
N PHE A 197 -0.16 -23.81 -13.99
CA PHE A 197 0.01 -24.80 -12.93
C PHE A 197 -1.15 -24.69 -11.93
N ALA A 198 -1.81 -25.81 -11.65
CA ALA A 198 -2.85 -25.87 -10.61
C ALA A 198 -2.27 -25.62 -9.20
N LYS A 199 -0.99 -25.96 -9.01
CA LYS A 199 -0.21 -25.72 -7.79
C LYS A 199 1.25 -25.51 -8.15
N ILE A 200 1.93 -24.64 -7.42
CA ILE A 200 3.37 -24.41 -7.53
C ILE A 200 4.10 -25.39 -6.61
N ASP A 201 4.51 -26.52 -7.16
CA ASP A 201 5.41 -27.50 -6.54
C ASP A 201 6.83 -27.37 -7.11
N ASP A 202 7.71 -28.29 -6.73
CA ASP A 202 9.13 -28.22 -7.09
C ASP A 202 9.38 -28.45 -8.59
N ALA A 203 8.54 -29.25 -9.25
CA ALA A 203 8.62 -29.47 -10.70
C ALA A 203 8.19 -28.20 -11.45
N ALA A 204 7.05 -27.61 -11.05
CA ALA A 204 6.59 -26.34 -11.59
C ALA A 204 7.64 -25.23 -11.39
N LEU A 205 8.32 -25.20 -10.24
CA LEU A 205 9.38 -24.23 -9.99
C LEU A 205 10.58 -24.39 -10.92
N GLY A 206 10.98 -25.62 -11.24
CA GLY A 206 12.07 -25.86 -12.20
C GLY A 206 11.75 -25.29 -13.58
N GLU A 207 10.50 -25.43 -14.05
CA GLU A 207 10.05 -24.79 -15.30
C GLU A 207 9.98 -23.27 -15.18
N LEU A 208 9.43 -22.76 -14.07
CA LEU A 208 9.33 -21.32 -13.82
C LEU A 208 10.70 -20.64 -13.75
N GLU A 209 11.71 -21.31 -13.21
CA GLU A 209 13.08 -20.79 -13.17
C GLU A 209 13.63 -20.56 -14.58
N GLN A 210 13.38 -21.49 -15.51
CA GLN A 210 13.77 -21.33 -16.92
C GLN A 210 13.05 -20.14 -17.58
N VAL A 211 11.75 -20.01 -17.33
CA VAL A 211 10.96 -18.87 -17.84
C VAL A 211 11.44 -17.55 -17.25
N TYR A 212 11.72 -17.53 -15.94
CA TYR A 212 12.29 -16.37 -15.26
C TYR A 212 13.62 -15.97 -15.87
N ALA A 213 14.54 -16.92 -16.09
CA ALA A 213 15.84 -16.66 -16.70
C ALA A 213 15.72 -16.07 -18.11
N ALA A 214 14.85 -16.66 -18.95
CA ALA A 214 14.61 -16.16 -20.30
C ALA A 214 14.00 -14.74 -20.29
N LEU A 215 13.03 -14.47 -19.42
CA LEU A 215 12.44 -13.13 -19.29
C LEU A 215 13.44 -12.10 -18.78
N LEU A 216 14.32 -12.48 -17.85
CA LEU A 216 15.37 -11.61 -17.34
C LEU A 216 16.37 -11.24 -18.44
N GLU A 217 16.79 -12.21 -19.26
CA GLU A 217 17.66 -11.97 -20.42
C GLU A 217 16.99 -11.03 -21.45
N GLN A 218 15.72 -11.29 -21.79
CA GLN A 218 14.96 -10.42 -22.70
C GLN A 218 14.74 -9.01 -22.15
N LEU A 219 14.64 -8.87 -20.82
CA LEU A 219 14.56 -7.57 -20.16
C LEU A 219 15.89 -6.81 -20.28
N GLN A 220 17.01 -7.49 -20.04
CA GLN A 220 18.35 -6.89 -20.10
C GLN A 220 18.77 -6.52 -21.53
N THR A 221 18.39 -7.33 -22.52
CA THR A 221 18.67 -7.09 -23.95
C THR A 221 17.72 -6.09 -24.60
N GLY A 222 16.66 -5.65 -23.90
CA GLY A 222 15.68 -4.68 -24.39
C GLY A 222 14.59 -5.26 -25.31
N VAL A 223 14.58 -6.58 -25.53
CA VAL A 223 13.57 -7.27 -26.35
C VAL A 223 12.16 -7.00 -25.82
N LEU A 224 11.95 -7.11 -24.50
CA LEU A 224 10.64 -6.85 -23.90
C LEU A 224 10.17 -5.41 -24.05
N ALA A 225 11.10 -4.44 -24.02
CA ALA A 225 10.75 -3.04 -24.25
C ALA A 225 10.31 -2.82 -25.70
N GLN A 226 10.99 -3.43 -26.67
CA GLN A 226 10.62 -3.36 -28.07
C GLN A 226 9.27 -4.05 -28.35
N GLU A 227 9.05 -5.22 -27.77
CA GLU A 227 7.76 -5.91 -27.86
C GLU A 227 6.63 -5.04 -27.31
N LEU A 228 6.83 -4.41 -26.16
CA LEU A 228 5.84 -3.51 -25.55
C LEU A 228 5.56 -2.29 -26.45
N MET A 229 6.57 -1.70 -27.08
CA MET A 229 6.40 -0.60 -28.04
C MET A 229 5.61 -1.01 -29.30
N ASN A 230 5.70 -2.28 -29.69
CA ASN A 230 4.99 -2.81 -30.85
C ASN A 230 3.50 -3.12 -30.56
N ILE A 231 3.07 -3.05 -29.29
CA ILE A 231 1.66 -3.19 -28.94
C ILE A 231 0.95 -1.89 -29.34
N ALA A 232 0.18 -1.96 -30.43
CA ALA A 232 -0.59 -0.81 -30.93
C ALA A 232 -1.58 -0.31 -29.86
N PRO A 233 -1.49 0.95 -29.41
CA PRO A 233 -2.43 1.49 -28.46
C PRO A 233 -3.80 1.69 -29.12
N ASP A 234 -4.83 1.10 -28.54
CA ASP A 234 -6.22 1.36 -28.93
C ASP A 234 -6.83 2.39 -27.96
N SER A 235 -6.99 3.63 -28.44
CA SER A 235 -7.54 4.73 -27.66
C SER A 235 -8.99 4.50 -27.23
N LYS A 236 -9.78 3.73 -27.99
CA LYS A 236 -11.16 3.40 -27.62
C LYS A 236 -11.16 2.42 -26.45
N VAL A 237 -10.33 1.38 -26.52
CA VAL A 237 -10.17 0.42 -25.41
C VAL A 237 -9.66 1.14 -24.16
N LYS A 238 -8.65 2.00 -24.28
CA LYS A 238 -8.15 2.81 -23.14
C LYS A 238 -9.25 3.64 -22.51
N THR A 239 -10.04 4.35 -23.32
CA THR A 239 -11.14 5.19 -22.84
C THR A 239 -12.21 4.35 -22.14
N SER A 240 -12.62 3.24 -22.75
CA SER A 240 -13.60 2.32 -22.14
C SER A 240 -13.10 1.78 -20.79
N LEU A 241 -11.86 1.32 -20.70
CA LEU A 241 -11.27 0.85 -19.45
C LEU A 241 -11.23 1.94 -18.39
N VAL A 242 -10.79 3.14 -18.76
CA VAL A 242 -10.74 4.30 -17.87
C VAL A 242 -12.13 4.65 -17.34
N LEU A 243 -13.17 4.65 -18.17
CA LEU A 243 -14.55 4.91 -17.74
C LEU A 243 -15.05 3.80 -16.80
N GLN A 244 -14.83 2.52 -17.14
CA GLN A 244 -15.21 1.40 -16.29
C GLN A 244 -14.51 1.42 -14.92
N MET A 245 -13.22 1.78 -14.88
CA MET A 245 -12.49 1.95 -13.61
C MET A 245 -13.09 3.06 -12.76
N GLN A 246 -13.48 4.18 -13.36
CA GLN A 246 -14.10 5.29 -12.64
C GLN A 246 -15.45 4.88 -12.03
N ASP A 247 -16.29 4.17 -12.79
CA ASP A 247 -17.56 3.65 -12.30
C ASP A 247 -17.34 2.65 -11.15
N TYR A 248 -16.37 1.75 -11.31
CA TYR A 248 -15.98 0.82 -10.25
C TYR A 248 -15.58 1.57 -8.97
N PHE A 249 -14.68 2.53 -9.05
CA PHE A 249 -14.22 3.25 -7.85
C PHE A 249 -15.32 4.07 -7.17
N ARG A 250 -16.26 4.63 -7.95
CA ARG A 250 -17.43 5.34 -7.40
C ARG A 250 -18.47 4.39 -6.78
N SER A 251 -18.52 3.14 -7.24
CA SER A 251 -19.40 2.12 -6.65
C SER A 251 -18.93 1.61 -5.29
N LEU A 252 -17.65 1.81 -4.95
CA LEU A 252 -17.09 1.34 -3.69
C LEU A 252 -17.63 2.13 -2.48
N PRO A 253 -17.78 1.48 -1.32
CA PRO A 253 -18.12 2.18 -0.08
C PRO A 253 -17.15 3.33 0.21
N LEU A 254 -17.69 4.43 0.74
CA LEU A 254 -16.89 5.59 1.12
C LEU A 254 -15.78 5.19 2.10
N SER A 255 -14.57 5.63 1.78
CA SER A 255 -13.37 5.47 2.57
C SER A 255 -12.62 6.79 2.65
N ARG A 256 -11.65 6.89 3.55
CA ARG A 256 -10.79 8.07 3.71
C ARG A 256 -10.23 8.63 2.38
N GLY A 257 -9.89 7.77 1.42
CA GLY A 257 -9.33 8.18 0.13
C GLY A 257 -10.37 8.55 -0.94
N SER A 258 -11.66 8.28 -0.71
CA SER A 258 -12.70 8.38 -1.73
C SER A 258 -12.90 9.82 -2.25
N VAL A 259 -12.77 10.84 -1.39
CA VAL A 259 -12.94 12.25 -1.81
C VAL A 259 -11.84 12.69 -2.77
N ILE A 260 -10.59 12.35 -2.47
CA ILE A 260 -9.45 12.68 -3.32
C ILE A 260 -9.50 11.89 -4.62
N LEU A 261 -9.87 10.61 -4.54
CA LEU A 261 -10.04 9.78 -5.74
C LEU A 261 -11.14 10.32 -6.64
N ASP A 262 -12.32 10.66 -6.10
CA ASP A 262 -13.39 11.26 -6.92
C ASP A 262 -12.96 12.60 -7.51
N HIS A 263 -12.21 13.44 -6.79
CA HIS A 263 -11.64 14.66 -7.36
C HIS A 263 -10.80 14.39 -8.63
N TYR A 264 -9.90 13.41 -8.60
CA TYR A 264 -9.11 13.04 -9.77
C TYR A 264 -9.96 12.48 -10.92
N ILE A 265 -10.96 11.66 -10.57
CA ILE A 265 -11.93 11.13 -11.53
C ILE A 265 -12.69 12.28 -12.23
N GLN A 266 -13.18 13.26 -11.46
CA GLN A 266 -13.89 14.43 -12.00
C GLN A 266 -12.98 15.28 -12.90
N CYS A 267 -11.71 15.49 -12.51
CA CYS A 267 -10.74 16.18 -13.36
C CYS A 267 -10.56 15.46 -14.71
N LEU A 268 -10.42 14.13 -14.69
CA LEU A 268 -10.27 13.35 -15.91
C LEU A 268 -11.52 13.41 -16.79
N LEU A 269 -12.71 13.29 -16.21
CA LEU A 269 -13.97 13.40 -16.96
C LEU A 269 -14.11 14.75 -17.63
N ARG A 270 -13.78 15.84 -16.92
CA ARG A 270 -13.83 17.19 -17.51
C ARG A 270 -12.97 17.26 -18.76
N VAL A 271 -11.76 16.71 -18.75
CA VAL A 271 -10.90 16.70 -19.94
C VAL A 271 -11.51 15.86 -21.07
N LEU A 272 -12.06 14.68 -20.74
CA LEU A 272 -12.68 13.81 -21.74
C LEU A 272 -13.96 14.43 -22.34
N THR A 273 -14.67 15.30 -21.61
CA THR A 273 -15.94 15.91 -22.04
C THR A 273 -15.86 17.39 -22.43
N ALA A 274 -14.72 18.07 -22.28
CA ALA A 274 -14.63 19.55 -22.37
C ALA A 274 -14.92 20.17 -23.75
N GLU A 275 -14.49 19.56 -24.85
CA GLU A 275 -14.60 20.18 -26.18
C GLU A 275 -15.43 19.32 -27.15
N GLU A 276 -16.49 19.94 -27.69
CA GLU A 276 -17.25 19.42 -28.83
C GLU A 276 -16.40 19.61 -30.11
N GLY A 277 -16.28 18.55 -30.92
CA GLY A 277 -15.52 18.57 -32.17
C GLY A 277 -14.09 18.01 -32.11
N VAL A 278 -13.51 17.81 -30.92
CA VAL A 278 -12.23 17.11 -30.75
C VAL A 278 -12.48 15.61 -30.60
N SER A 279 -11.77 14.79 -31.39
CA SER A 279 -11.89 13.33 -31.34
C SER A 279 -11.41 12.79 -29.99
N MET A 280 -11.97 11.65 -29.57
CA MET A 280 -11.56 11.00 -28.32
C MET A 280 -10.09 10.59 -28.36
N GLU A 281 -9.62 10.17 -29.53
CA GLU A 281 -8.23 9.82 -29.80
C GLU A 281 -7.29 10.99 -29.51
N GLN A 282 -7.65 12.20 -29.94
CA GLN A 282 -6.84 13.39 -29.68
C GLN A 282 -6.80 13.73 -28.19
N LYS A 283 -7.95 13.69 -27.50
CA LYS A 283 -8.03 13.94 -26.04
C LYS A 283 -7.15 12.98 -25.25
N VAL A 284 -7.17 11.69 -25.58
CA VAL A 284 -6.31 10.68 -24.95
C VAL A 284 -4.83 11.00 -25.21
N SER A 285 -4.47 11.32 -26.45
CA SER A 285 -3.10 11.70 -26.83
C SER A 285 -2.59 12.92 -26.04
N ASP A 286 -3.44 13.94 -25.85
CA ASP A 286 -3.08 15.16 -25.11
C ASP A 286 -2.86 14.88 -23.61
N ILE A 287 -3.67 14.00 -23.02
CA ILE A 287 -3.49 13.53 -21.63
C ILE A 287 -2.16 12.79 -21.49
N GLU A 288 -1.88 11.84 -22.38
CA GLU A 288 -0.64 11.05 -22.34
C GLU A 288 0.60 11.93 -22.55
N SER A 289 0.53 12.89 -23.47
CA SER A 289 1.59 13.88 -23.69
C SER A 289 1.81 14.77 -22.47
N SER A 290 0.74 15.13 -21.75
CA SER A 290 0.83 15.89 -20.50
C SER A 290 1.46 15.07 -19.38
N LEU A 291 1.10 13.80 -19.25
CA LEU A 291 1.75 12.89 -18.30
C LEU A 291 3.24 12.74 -18.60
N ALA A 292 3.62 12.53 -19.87
CA ALA A 292 5.01 12.42 -20.28
C ALA A 292 5.82 13.67 -19.90
N ARG A 293 5.27 14.87 -20.12
CA ARG A 293 5.90 16.13 -19.71
C ARG A 293 6.07 16.23 -18.19
N CYS A 294 5.06 15.84 -17.41
CA CYS A 294 5.15 15.83 -15.95
C CYS A 294 6.25 14.88 -15.46
N LEU A 295 6.33 13.67 -16.04
CA LEU A 295 7.36 12.69 -15.69
C LEU A 295 8.77 13.13 -16.10
N GLN A 296 8.91 13.84 -17.22
CA GLN A 296 10.19 14.41 -17.66
C GLN A 296 10.66 15.57 -16.78
N ALA A 297 9.74 16.43 -16.33
CA ALA A 297 10.05 17.55 -15.47
C ALA A 297 10.47 17.10 -14.05
N ASP A 298 10.02 15.92 -13.62
CA ASP A 298 10.41 15.31 -12.35
C ASP A 298 11.71 14.51 -12.49
N GLU A 299 12.80 15.20 -12.85
CA GLU A 299 14.13 14.61 -13.00
C GLU A 299 14.64 13.91 -11.72
N GLN A 300 14.05 14.22 -10.56
CA GLN A 300 14.40 13.61 -9.27
C GLN A 300 13.80 12.20 -9.13
N GLN A 301 12.64 11.89 -9.73
CA GLN A 301 11.93 10.60 -9.60
C GLN A 301 12.13 9.63 -10.77
N LYS A 302 13.32 9.59 -11.39
CA LYS A 302 13.64 8.68 -12.52
C LYS A 302 13.35 7.20 -12.21
N ASN A 303 12.24 6.65 -12.71
CA ASN A 303 11.87 5.21 -12.75
C ASN A 303 11.76 4.47 -11.41
N TRP A 304 12.36 4.95 -10.33
CA TRP A 304 12.42 4.24 -9.06
C TRP A 304 11.14 4.40 -8.22
N ALA A 305 10.39 5.50 -8.34
CA ALA A 305 9.14 5.68 -7.58
C ALA A 305 8.08 4.62 -7.94
N PHE A 306 7.86 4.40 -9.24
CA PHE A 306 6.92 3.38 -9.72
C PHE A 306 7.45 1.97 -9.46
N ARG A 307 8.75 1.71 -9.69
CA ARG A 307 9.43 0.46 -9.30
C ARG A 307 9.22 0.16 -7.82
N ASN A 308 9.48 1.12 -6.94
CA ASN A 308 9.35 0.95 -5.49
C ASN A 308 7.91 0.62 -5.09
N LEU A 309 6.93 1.31 -5.69
CA LEU A 309 5.52 1.02 -5.44
C LEU A 309 5.16 -0.43 -5.82
N ILE A 310 5.62 -0.90 -7.00
CA ILE A 310 5.37 -2.26 -7.46
C ILE A 310 6.06 -3.28 -6.54
N LEU A 311 7.35 -3.10 -6.26
CA LEU A 311 8.12 -3.94 -5.34
C LEU A 311 7.41 -4.04 -3.98
N TYR A 312 6.92 -2.91 -3.47
CA TYR A 312 6.23 -2.89 -2.19
C TYR A 312 4.90 -3.63 -2.21
N LYS A 313 4.14 -3.55 -3.30
CA LYS A 313 2.87 -4.28 -3.46
C LYS A 313 3.07 -5.79 -3.56
N ILE A 314 4.20 -6.24 -4.11
CA ILE A 314 4.59 -7.66 -4.16
C ILE A 314 5.09 -8.10 -2.78
N TRP A 315 5.93 -7.30 -2.11
CA TRP A 315 6.50 -7.61 -0.80
C TRP A 315 5.47 -7.64 0.34
N GLY A 316 4.59 -6.64 0.38
CA GLY A 316 3.67 -6.38 1.49
C GLY A 316 2.43 -7.27 1.54
N LYS A 317 2.39 -8.36 0.76
CA LYS A 317 1.28 -9.31 0.72
C LYS A 317 1.75 -10.72 1.04
#